data_AF-A0A8T3WDK2-F1
#
_entry.id   AF-A0A8T3WDK2-F1
#
_cell.length_a   1.000
_cell.length_b   1.000
_cell.length_c   1.000
_cell.angle_alpha   90.00
_cell.angle_beta   90.00
_cell.angle_gamma   90.00
#
_symmetry.space_group_name_H-M   'P 1'
#
loop_
_entity.id
_entity.type
_entity.pdbx_description
1 polymer ?
#
loop_
_entity_poly.entity_id
_entity_poly.type
_entity_poly.pdbx_seq_one_letter_code
_entity_poly.pdbx_strand_id
1 'polypeptide(L)'
;MWYLKFKVQHRGCIYTPKTKELDLTDFTYPLGHVLKGKFVILSAIHVLEGSSKSIKKYVSYLEKHKDVMKIEGSGNIFFTKVKEKTNFLPP
;
A
#
# COMPACT_ATOMS: atom_id res chain seq x y z
N MET A 1 20.01 -1.53 31.62
CA MET A 1 20.07 -1.19 30.19
C MET A 1 18.64 -1.18 29.67
N TRP A 2 18.08 -0.01 29.34
CA TRP A 2 16.67 0.11 28.91
C TRP A 2 16.61 0.21 27.39
N TYR A 3 15.80 -0.64 26.76
CA TYR A 3 15.60 -0.64 25.31
C TYR A 3 14.13 -0.32 25.02
N LEU A 4 13.88 0.82 24.38
CA LEU A 4 12.53 1.28 24.07
C LEU A 4 12.19 0.92 22.62
N LYS A 5 11.21 0.02 22.44
CA LYS A 5 10.69 -0.36 21.12
C LYS A 5 9.38 0.37 20.86
N PHE A 6 9.39 1.32 19.93
CA PHE A 6 8.16 1.96 19.44
C PHE A 6 7.64 1.22 18.20
N LYS A 7 6.33 0.95 18.17
CA LYS A 7 5.63 0.49 16.97
C LYS A 7 4.90 1.68 16.36
N VAL A 8 5.46 2.26 15.31
CA VAL A 8 4.78 3.31 14.54
C VAL A 8 3.86 2.63 13.54
N GLN A 9 2.56 2.92 13.60
CA GLN A 9 1.56 2.43 12.66
C GLN A 9 0.89 3.62 11.97
N HIS A 10 0.99 3.67 10.65
CA HIS A 10 0.24 4.63 9.85
C HIS A 10 -1.24 4.21 9.85
N ARG A 11 -2.10 4.94 10.58
CA ARG A 11 -3.52 4.58 10.76
C ARG A 11 -4.31 4.47 9.45
N GLY A 12 -3.85 5.14 8.39
CA GLY A 12 -4.47 5.10 7.06
C GLY A 12 -3.87 4.09 6.08
N CYS A 13 -2.91 3.26 6.50
CA CYS A 13 -2.25 2.32 5.58
C CYS A 13 -3.21 1.20 5.16
N ILE A 14 -3.52 1.14 3.87
CA ILE A 14 -4.42 0.13 3.29
C ILE A 14 -3.73 -1.23 3.10
N TYR A 15 -2.39 -1.26 3.11
CA TYR A 15 -1.57 -2.42 2.79
C TYR A 15 -1.30 -3.30 4.02
N THR A 16 -0.69 -2.72 5.08
CA THR A 16 -0.17 -3.46 6.24
C THR A 16 -1.19 -4.35 6.98
N PRO A 17 -2.46 -3.94 7.19
CA PRO A 17 -3.43 -4.81 7.87
C PRO A 17 -3.68 -6.11 7.09
N LYS A 18 -3.81 -5.99 5.76
CA LYS A 18 -4.16 -7.13 4.91
C LYS A 18 -2.97 -8.03 4.64
N THR A 19 -1.75 -7.49 4.54
CA THR A 19 -0.54 -8.32 4.43
C THR A 19 -0.34 -9.18 5.67
N LYS A 20 -0.57 -8.62 6.89
CA LYS A 20 -0.51 -9.39 8.14
C LYS A 20 -1.58 -10.48 8.23
N GLU A 21 -2.82 -10.18 7.82
CA GLU A 21 -3.92 -11.16 7.84
C GLU A 21 -3.63 -12.35 6.91
N LEU A 22 -2.96 -12.11 5.78
CA LEU A 22 -2.72 -13.10 4.74
C LEU A 22 -1.34 -13.75 4.79
N ASP A 23 -0.54 -13.42 5.81
CA ASP A 23 0.85 -13.84 5.97
C ASP A 23 1.69 -13.55 4.70
N LEU A 24 1.65 -12.28 4.29
CA LEU A 24 2.39 -11.76 3.13
C LEU A 24 3.43 -10.72 3.56
N THR A 25 4.54 -10.71 2.84
CA THR A 25 5.51 -9.61 2.86
C THR A 25 5.34 -8.79 1.58
N ASP A 26 5.24 -7.47 1.72
CA ASP A 26 5.10 -6.53 0.60
C ASP A 26 6.34 -5.62 0.56
N PHE A 27 7.15 -5.78 -0.48
CA PHE A 27 8.25 -4.88 -0.79
C PHE A 27 7.74 -3.78 -1.71
N THR A 28 7.56 -2.59 -1.15
CA THR A 28 7.00 -1.45 -1.87
C THR A 28 8.09 -0.48 -2.30
N TYR A 29 8.11 -0.17 -3.60
CA TYR A 29 8.99 0.81 -4.23
C TYR A 29 8.16 2.02 -4.70
N PRO A 30 8.23 3.17 -4.00
CA PRO A 30 7.52 4.37 -4.44
C PRO A 30 8.13 4.89 -5.75
N LEU A 31 7.29 5.13 -6.75
CA LEU A 31 7.69 5.69 -8.04
C LEU A 31 7.51 7.21 -8.11
N GLY A 32 6.60 7.75 -7.30
CA GLY A 32 6.36 9.19 -7.25
C GLY A 32 4.97 9.52 -6.74
N HIS A 33 4.69 10.82 -6.66
CA HIS A 33 3.41 11.32 -6.20
C HIS A 33 2.99 12.56 -7.00
N VAL A 34 1.68 12.77 -7.12
CA VAL A 34 1.09 13.95 -7.74
C VAL A 34 0.06 14.55 -6.79
N LEU A 35 0.19 15.84 -6.51
CA LEU A 35 -0.80 16.60 -5.76
C LEU A 35 -1.97 17.00 -6.68
N LYS A 36 -3.19 16.68 -6.28
CA LYS A 36 -4.43 17.13 -6.93
C LYS A 36 -5.39 17.68 -5.88
N GLY A 37 -5.29 18.99 -5.62
CA GLY A 37 -6.08 19.67 -4.61
C GLY A 37 -5.84 19.07 -3.21
N LYS A 38 -6.89 18.54 -2.58
CA LYS A 38 -6.85 17.92 -1.24
C LYS A 38 -6.39 16.46 -1.23
N PHE A 39 -5.85 15.96 -2.33
CA PHE A 39 -5.44 14.57 -2.47
C PHE A 39 -4.01 14.45 -2.99
N VAL A 40 -3.30 13.45 -2.49
CA VAL A 40 -2.04 12.96 -3.03
C VAL A 40 -2.34 11.66 -3.77
N ILE A 41 -1.92 11.58 -5.03
CA ILE A 41 -1.96 10.33 -5.80
C ILE A 41 -0.55 9.74 -5.75
N LEU A 42 -0.40 8.66 -5.02
CA LEU A 42 0.85 7.90 -4.88
C LEU A 42 0.90 6.81 -5.95
N SER A 43 2.07 6.63 -6.56
CA SER A 43 2.34 5.53 -7.48
C SER A 43 3.46 4.65 -6.90
N ALA A 44 3.27 3.33 -6.89
CA ALA A 44 4.27 2.41 -6.34
C ALA A 44 4.28 1.07 -7.09
N ILE A 45 5.44 0.42 -7.10
CA ILE A 45 5.58 -1.00 -7.46
C ILE A 45 5.61 -1.81 -6.18
N HIS A 46 4.91 -2.93 -6.19
CA HIS A 46 4.86 -3.88 -5.10
C HIS A 46 5.41 -5.21 -5.58
N VAL A 47 6.25 -5.83 -4.76
CA VAL A 47 6.69 -7.21 -4.91
C VAL A 47 6.23 -7.96 -3.67
N LEU A 48 5.31 -8.91 -3.85
CA LEU A 48 4.80 -9.74 -2.78
C LEU A 48 5.61 -11.02 -2.64
N GLU A 49 5.76 -11.44 -1.41
CA GLU A 49 6.30 -12.74 -1.03
C GLU A 49 5.30 -13.46 -0.12
N GLY A 50 5.03 -14.73 -0.44
CA GLY A 50 4.08 -15.58 0.27
C GLY A 50 3.33 -16.52 -0.66
N SER A 51 2.25 -17.14 -0.17
CA SER A 51 1.52 -18.13 -0.95
C SER A 51 0.76 -17.51 -2.13
N SER A 52 0.70 -18.19 -3.28
CA SER A 52 -0.05 -17.73 -4.45
C SER A 52 -1.55 -17.51 -4.16
N LYS A 53 -2.12 -18.29 -3.22
CA LYS A 53 -3.51 -18.13 -2.78
C LYS A 53 -3.70 -16.84 -1.98
N SER A 54 -2.76 -16.52 -1.09
CA SER A 54 -2.75 -15.27 -0.32
C SER A 54 -2.55 -14.05 -1.23
N ILE A 55 -1.60 -14.12 -2.16
CA ILE A 55 -1.32 -13.05 -3.13
C ILE A 55 -2.58 -12.72 -3.94
N LYS A 56 -3.25 -13.73 -4.50
CA LYS A 56 -4.51 -13.51 -5.25
C LYS A 56 -5.58 -12.82 -4.42
N LYS A 57 -5.76 -13.25 -3.16
CA LYS A 57 -6.72 -12.61 -2.24
C LYS A 57 -6.35 -11.15 -1.94
N TYR A 58 -5.07 -10.86 -1.79
CA TYR A 58 -4.58 -9.52 -1.53
C TYR A 58 -4.79 -8.58 -2.71
N VAL A 59 -4.43 -9.02 -3.92
CA VAL A 59 -4.66 -8.26 -5.16
C VAL A 59 -6.15 -7.98 -5.35
N SER A 60 -7.02 -8.98 -5.18
CA SER A 60 -8.48 -8.79 -5.26
C SER A 60 -9.05 -7.89 -4.17
N TYR A 61 -8.39 -7.78 -3.01
CA TYR A 61 -8.76 -6.82 -1.98
C TYR A 61 -8.40 -5.39 -2.41
N LEU A 62 -7.20 -5.18 -2.94
CA LEU A 62 -6.75 -3.88 -3.43
C LEU A 62 -7.60 -3.38 -4.59
N GLU A 63 -7.96 -4.25 -5.55
CA GLU A 63 -8.85 -3.93 -6.68
C GLU A 63 -10.22 -3.38 -6.23
N LYS A 64 -10.72 -3.82 -5.08
CA LYS A 64 -12.02 -3.41 -4.52
C LYS A 64 -11.91 -2.22 -3.58
N HIS A 65 -10.70 -1.78 -3.23
CA HIS A 65 -10.51 -0.74 -2.26
C HIS A 65 -10.78 0.65 -2.88
N LYS A 66 -11.67 1.43 -2.26
CA LYS A 66 -12.15 2.73 -2.78
C LYS A 66 -11.05 3.76 -3.10
N ASP A 67 -9.92 3.65 -2.40
CA ASP A 67 -8.80 4.58 -2.51
C ASP A 67 -7.78 4.13 -3.57
N VAL A 68 -7.89 2.89 -4.10
CA VAL A 68 -7.06 2.39 -5.19
C VAL A 68 -7.68 2.83 -6.52
N MET A 69 -6.95 3.67 -7.26
CA MET A 69 -7.40 4.18 -8.55
C MET A 69 -7.07 3.24 -9.70
N LYS A 70 -5.91 2.58 -9.61
CA LYS A 70 -5.41 1.70 -10.66
C LYS A 70 -4.52 0.65 -10.04
N ILE A 71 -4.64 -0.57 -10.54
CA ILE A 71 -3.71 -1.66 -10.28
C ILE A 71 -3.42 -2.35 -11.61
N GLU A 72 -2.15 -2.57 -11.91
CA GLU A 72 -1.69 -3.23 -13.13
C GLU A 72 -0.53 -4.16 -12.79
N GLY A 73 -0.58 -5.41 -13.21
CA GLY A 73 0.47 -6.37 -12.92
C GLY A 73 -0.01 -7.80 -13.01
N SER A 74 0.90 -8.73 -12.75
CA SER A 74 0.61 -10.15 -12.79
C SER A 74 1.41 -10.89 -11.73
N GLY A 75 0.78 -11.89 -11.12
CA GLY A 75 1.40 -12.71 -10.08
C GLY A 75 1.70 -11.89 -8.84
N ASN A 76 2.97 -11.87 -8.46
CA ASN A 76 3.45 -11.24 -7.23
C ASN A 76 4.04 -9.84 -7.45
N ILE A 77 4.07 -9.34 -8.69
CA ILE A 77 4.57 -7.99 -9.01
C ILE A 77 3.43 -7.18 -9.61
N PHE A 78 3.13 -6.04 -9.00
CA PHE A 78 2.09 -5.14 -9.50
C PHE A 78 2.39 -3.69 -9.17
N PHE A 79 1.86 -2.83 -10.02
CA PHE A 79 1.87 -1.39 -9.90
C PHE A 79 0.55 -0.92 -9.30
N THR A 80 0.60 0.04 -8.38
CA THR A 80 -0.60 0.70 -7.85
C THR A 80 -0.55 2.20 -8.05
N LYS A 81 -1.73 2.78 -8.28
CA LYS A 81 -2.00 4.21 -8.05
C LYS A 81 -3.05 4.33 -6.96
N VAL A 82 -2.68 4.93 -5.84
CA VAL A 82 -3.55 5.09 -4.67
C VAL A 82 -3.74 6.57 -4.37
N LYS A 83 -4.99 6.92 -4.08
CA LYS A 83 -5.40 8.27 -3.73
C LYS A 83 -5.52 8.36 -2.22
N GLU A 84 -4.68 9.18 -1.61
CA GLU A 84 -4.75 9.48 -0.18
C GLU A 84 -5.21 10.92 0.06
N LYS A 85 -6.02 11.14 1.09
CA LYS A 85 -6.31 12.50 1.56
C LYS A 85 -5.06 13.05 2.21
N THR A 86 -4.57 14.17 1.69
CA THR A 86 -3.42 14.84 2.30
C THR A 86 -3.86 15.71 3.47
N ASN A 87 -3.17 15.56 4.60
CA ASN A 87 -3.20 16.56 5.67
C ASN A 87 -2.07 17.60 5.48
N PHE A 88 -1.18 17.42 4.50
CA PHE A 88 -0.24 18.44 4.08
C PHE A 88 -0.98 19.44 3.20
N LEU A 89 -1.30 20.60 3.80
CA LEU A 89 -1.49 21.83 3.05
C LEU A 89 -0.11 22.23 2.49
N PRO A 90 0.03 22.55 1.20
CA PRO A 90 1.23 23.26 0.75
C PRO A 90 1.35 24.58 1.54
N PRO A 91 2.59 25.07 1.78
CA PRO A 91 2.79 26.39 2.39
C PRO A 91 2.14 27.51 1.57
#